data_AF-A0A3F3MIX9-F1
#
_entry.id   AF-A0A3F3MIX9-F1
#
_cell.length_a   1.000
_cell.length_b   1.000
_cell.length_c   1.000
_cell.angle_alpha   90.00
_cell.angle_beta   90.00
_cell.angle_gamma   90.00
#
_symmetry.space_group_name_H-M   'P 1'
#
loop_
_entity.id
_entity.type
_entity.pdbx_description
1 polymer ?
#
loop_
_entity_poly.entity_id
_entity_poly.type
_entity_poly.pdbx_seq_one_letter_code
_entity_poly.pdbx_strand_id
1 'polypeptide(L)'
;MSKRILHVVTNVSRYKNVDEPTGLWLGELTHAYDEFEKQGYVQDIVSPNGGKTPIEPKSLVPLVADKSVKDREKDQAFITLLANTFKPSDINWEDYDVIYYTGGHG
;
A
#
# COMPACT_ATOMS: atom_id res chain seq x y z
N MET A 1 -10.40 -0.22 22.82
CA MET A 1 -10.52 0.46 21.51
C MET A 1 -9.64 -0.30 20.52
N SER A 2 -10.09 -0.49 19.28
CA SER A 2 -9.24 -1.12 18.26
C SER A 2 -8.13 -0.15 17.86
N LYS A 3 -6.93 -0.68 17.58
CA LYS A 3 -5.78 0.11 17.13
C LYS A 3 -5.99 0.60 15.71
N ARG A 4 -5.46 1.79 15.40
CA ARG A 4 -5.53 2.39 14.06
C ARG A 4 -4.15 2.46 13.42
N ILE A 5 -4.02 1.91 12.21
CA ILE A 5 -2.78 1.84 11.44
C ILE A 5 -2.91 2.71 10.20
N LEU A 6 -1.91 3.56 9.95
CA LEU A 6 -1.77 4.33 8.73
C LEU A 6 -0.68 3.73 7.85
N HIS A 7 -1.04 3.20 6.69
CA HIS A 7 -0.08 2.73 5.70
C HIS A 7 0.28 3.85 4.74
N VAL A 8 1.58 4.08 4.51
CA VAL A 8 2.07 5.08 3.57
C VAL A 8 2.67 4.37 2.37
N VAL A 9 2.09 4.63 1.19
CA VAL A 9 2.51 4.09 -0.11
C VAL A 9 2.94 5.21 -1.06
N THR A 10 3.65 4.88 -2.14
CA THR A 10 4.13 5.88 -3.11
C THR A 10 3.06 6.30 -4.13
N ASN A 11 3.27 7.44 -4.80
CA ASN A 11 2.61 7.76 -6.07
C ASN A 11 3.57 7.73 -7.28
N VAL A 12 4.86 7.47 -7.06
CA VAL A 12 5.87 7.49 -8.12
C VAL A 12 5.75 6.21 -8.94
N SER A 13 5.48 6.37 -10.23
CA SER A 13 5.18 5.27 -11.13
C SER A 13 6.32 4.92 -12.08
N ARG A 14 7.43 5.69 -12.08
CA ARG A 14 8.59 5.49 -12.96
C ARG A 14 9.87 5.91 -12.27
N TYR A 15 10.97 5.22 -12.60
CA TYR A 15 12.30 5.63 -12.20
C TYR A 15 12.67 6.98 -12.82
N LYS A 16 13.47 7.77 -12.09
CA LYS A 16 13.97 9.03 -12.63
C LYS A 16 14.94 8.74 -13.79
N ASN A 17 14.78 9.47 -14.89
CA ASN A 17 15.66 9.45 -16.08
C ASN A 17 15.60 8.21 -16.98
N VAL A 18 14.75 7.21 -16.70
CA VAL A 18 14.51 6.07 -17.59
C VAL A 18 13.02 5.78 -17.68
N ASP A 19 12.54 5.33 -18.83
CA ASP A 19 11.13 5.01 -19.05
C ASP A 19 10.74 3.61 -18.53
N GLU A 20 11.19 3.29 -17.31
CA GLU A 20 10.91 2.01 -16.65
C GLU A 20 9.86 2.22 -15.54
N PRO A 21 8.78 1.41 -15.50
CA PRO A 21 7.77 1.52 -14.45
C PRO A 21 8.33 1.10 -13.09
N THR A 22 7.84 1.74 -12.03
CA THR A 22 8.02 1.32 -10.63
C THR A 22 6.77 1.63 -9.81
N GLY A 23 6.84 1.46 -8.49
CA GLY A 23 5.78 1.81 -7.56
C GLY A 23 5.92 1.08 -6.24
N LEU A 24 4.78 0.83 -5.63
CA LEU A 24 4.64 0.04 -4.42
C LEU A 24 5.11 -1.40 -4.65
N TRP A 25 5.99 -1.92 -3.80
CA TRP A 25 6.24 -3.36 -3.75
C TRP A 25 5.11 -4.05 -2.99
N LEU A 26 4.17 -4.69 -3.72
CA LEU A 26 2.88 -5.07 -3.16
C LEU A 26 2.99 -5.96 -1.90
N GLY A 27 3.93 -6.90 -1.87
CA GLY A 27 4.15 -7.78 -0.72
C GLY A 27 4.53 -7.06 0.57
N GLU A 28 5.26 -5.94 0.48
CA GLU A 28 5.63 -5.17 1.68
C GLU A 28 4.40 -4.53 2.34
N LEU A 29 3.38 -4.18 1.56
CA LEU A 29 2.09 -3.75 2.10
C LEU A 29 1.25 -4.94 2.56
N THR A 30 1.02 -5.91 1.68
CA THR A 30 -0.01 -6.95 1.94
C THR A 30 0.35 -7.82 3.13
N HIS A 31 1.64 -8.11 3.35
CA HIS A 31 2.08 -8.90 4.50
C HIS A 31 1.78 -8.23 5.83
N ALA A 32 2.04 -6.93 5.94
CA ALA A 32 1.73 -6.14 7.13
C ALA A 32 0.21 -5.95 7.28
N TYR A 33 -0.46 -5.59 6.18
CA TYR A 33 -1.90 -5.35 6.15
C TYR A 33 -2.70 -6.58 6.61
N ASP A 34 -2.34 -7.77 6.11
CA ASP A 34 -2.97 -9.04 6.49
C ASP A 34 -2.78 -9.35 7.98
N GLU A 35 -1.61 -9.04 8.55
CA GLU A 35 -1.36 -9.29 9.96
C GLU A 35 -2.17 -8.34 10.85
N PHE A 36 -2.23 -7.04 10.51
CA PHE A 36 -3.06 -6.09 11.23
C PHE A 36 -4.55 -6.39 11.11
N GLU A 37 -5.01 -6.87 9.94
CA GLU A 37 -6.40 -7.26 9.72
C GLU A 37 -6.80 -8.45 10.60
N LYS A 38 -5.92 -9.46 10.76
CA LYS A 38 -6.15 -10.59 11.68
C LYS A 38 -6.34 -10.16 13.13
N GLN A 39 -5.68 -9.07 13.55
CA GLN A 39 -5.85 -8.50 14.89
C GLN A 39 -7.09 -7.61 15.01
N GLY A 40 -7.84 -7.40 13.92
CA GLY A 40 -9.03 -6.55 13.88
C GLY A 40 -8.72 -5.06 13.96
N TYR A 41 -7.52 -4.64 13.57
CA TYR A 41 -7.12 -3.24 13.55
C TYR A 41 -7.78 -2.49 12.40
N VAL A 42 -8.10 -1.22 12.65
CA VAL A 42 -8.59 -0.32 11.60
C VAL A 42 -7.39 0.19 10.81
N GLN A 43 -7.51 0.19 9.49
CA GLN A 43 -6.38 0.49 8.60
C GLN A 43 -6.82 1.49 7.54
N ASP A 44 -6.03 2.54 7.34
CA ASP A 44 -6.17 3.49 6.24
C ASP A 44 -4.89 3.48 5.40
N ILE A 45 -5.00 3.86 4.12
CA ILE A 45 -3.86 3.96 3.21
C ILE A 45 -3.76 5.38 2.68
N VAL A 46 -2.57 5.96 2.79
CA VAL A 46 -2.25 7.29 2.24
C VAL A 46 -1.13 7.19 1.22
N SER A 47 -1.13 8.13 0.29
CA SER A 47 0.00 8.39 -0.59
C SER A 47 0.25 9.91 -0.67
N PRO A 48 1.47 10.37 -1.01
CA PRO A 48 1.80 11.81 -0.99
C PRO A 48 0.79 12.72 -1.69
N ASN A 49 0.23 12.28 -2.82
CA ASN A 49 -0.75 13.01 -3.63
C ASN A 49 -2.17 12.47 -3.47
N GLY A 50 -2.38 11.41 -2.70
CA GLY A 50 -3.63 10.65 -2.64
C GLY A 50 -3.96 9.95 -3.96
N GLY A 51 -5.17 9.40 -4.06
CA GLY A 51 -5.64 8.72 -5.25
C GLY A 51 -4.88 7.42 -5.52
N LYS A 52 -4.54 7.17 -6.79
CA LYS A 52 -3.97 5.89 -7.22
C LYS A 52 -2.49 5.75 -6.87
N THR A 53 -2.15 4.69 -6.14
CA THR A 53 -0.77 4.19 -6.04
C THR A 53 -0.44 3.29 -7.25
N PRO A 54 0.72 3.47 -7.90
CA PRO A 54 1.23 2.49 -8.85
C PRO A 54 1.76 1.26 -8.11
N ILE A 55 1.65 0.08 -8.72
CA ILE A 55 2.24 -1.16 -8.21
C ILE A 55 3.47 -1.47 -9.06
N GLU A 56 4.60 -1.77 -8.41
CA GLU A 56 5.83 -2.22 -9.07
C GLU A 56 5.57 -3.56 -9.78
N PRO A 57 5.63 -3.62 -11.13
CA PRO A 57 5.34 -4.85 -11.87
C PRO A 57 6.20 -6.04 -11.42
N LYS A 58 7.44 -5.80 -11.01
CA LYS A 58 8.35 -6.86 -10.52
C LYS A 58 7.86 -7.50 -9.22
N SER A 59 7.03 -6.82 -8.43
CA SER A 59 6.45 -7.37 -7.20
C SER A 59 5.34 -8.39 -7.45
N LEU A 60 4.83 -8.49 -8.68
CA LEU A 60 3.72 -9.38 -9.08
C LEU A 60 4.20 -10.67 -9.78
N VAL A 61 5.49 -10.79 -10.09
CA VAL A 61 6.00 -11.94 -10.85
C VAL A 61 5.90 -13.23 -10.02
N PRO A 62 5.63 -14.41 -10.63
CA PRO A 62 5.36 -15.64 -9.89
C PRO A 62 6.43 -16.09 -8.90
N LEU A 63 7.69 -15.69 -9.13
CA LEU A 63 8.82 -16.02 -8.26
C LEU A 63 8.81 -15.22 -6.94
N VAL A 64 8.16 -14.06 -6.92
CA VAL A 64 8.13 -13.12 -5.79
C VAL A 64 6.73 -13.05 -5.17
N ALA A 65 5.69 -13.04 -5.99
CA ALA A 65 4.31 -12.95 -5.54
C ALA A 65 3.87 -14.23 -4.83
N ASP A 66 3.83 -14.16 -3.50
CA ASP A 66 3.33 -15.25 -2.67
C ASP A 66 1.79 -15.25 -2.59
N LYS A 67 1.24 -16.06 -1.67
CA LYS A 67 -0.21 -16.19 -1.52
C LYS A 67 -0.88 -14.87 -1.11
N SER A 68 -0.30 -14.12 -0.17
CA SER A 68 -0.87 -12.84 0.30
C SER A 68 -0.98 -11.86 -0.86
N VAL A 69 0.11 -11.70 -1.63
CA VAL A 69 0.15 -10.84 -2.82
C VAL A 69 -0.91 -11.25 -3.83
N LYS A 70 -0.97 -12.54 -4.18
CA LYS A 70 -1.89 -13.07 -5.19
C LYS A 70 -3.36 -12.97 -4.79
N ASP A 71 -3.66 -13.14 -3.50
CA ASP A 71 -5.02 -13.03 -3.00
C ASP A 71 -5.47 -11.56 -3.02
N ARG A 72 -4.62 -10.64 -2.54
CA ARG A 72 -4.90 -9.20 -2.50
C ARG A 72 -4.94 -8.55 -3.88
N GLU A 73 -4.13 -9.01 -4.82
CA GLU A 73 -4.18 -8.57 -6.22
C GLU A 73 -5.56 -8.83 -6.85
N LYS A 74 -6.24 -9.90 -6.44
CA LYS A 74 -7.57 -10.30 -6.92
C LYS A 74 -8.72 -9.76 -6.07
N ASP A 75 -8.41 -9.19 -4.91
CA ASP A 75 -9.38 -8.59 -4.01
C ASP A 75 -9.75 -7.19 -4.50
N GLN A 76 -10.92 -7.08 -5.13
CA GLN A 76 -11.39 -5.83 -5.70
C GLN A 76 -11.58 -4.73 -4.64
N ALA A 77 -11.94 -5.08 -3.41
CA ALA A 77 -12.11 -4.09 -2.33
C ALA A 77 -10.75 -3.51 -1.94
N PHE A 78 -9.76 -4.38 -1.73
CA PHE A 78 -8.39 -3.96 -1.43
C PHE A 78 -7.77 -3.13 -2.55
N ILE A 79 -7.91 -3.56 -3.82
CA ILE A 79 -7.42 -2.80 -4.97
C ILE A 79 -8.11 -1.43 -5.10
N THR A 80 -9.38 -1.33 -4.70
CA THR A 80 -10.10 -0.05 -4.67
C THR A 80 -9.50 0.91 -3.64
N LEU A 81 -9.00 0.42 -2.50
CA LEU A 81 -8.28 1.24 -1.52
C LEU A 81 -6.99 1.80 -2.14
N LEU A 82 -6.23 0.98 -2.86
CA LEU A 82 -5.01 1.41 -3.56
C LEU A 82 -5.28 2.39 -4.71
N ALA A 83 -6.46 2.35 -5.32
CA ALA A 83 -6.88 3.31 -6.33
C ALA A 83 -7.35 4.65 -5.74
N ASN A 84 -7.73 4.68 -4.46
CA ASN A 84 -8.37 5.82 -3.80
C ASN A 84 -7.74 6.12 -2.43
N THR A 85 -6.40 6.11 -2.36
CA THR A 85 -5.70 6.44 -1.11
C THR A 85 -6.00 7.87 -0.69
N PHE A 86 -6.02 8.12 0.62
CA PHE A 86 -6.08 9.50 1.13
C PHE A 86 -4.76 10.22 0.80
N LYS A 87 -4.80 11.56 0.73
CA LYS A 87 -3.57 12.36 0.85
C LYS A 87 -3.36 12.75 2.33
N PRO A 88 -2.13 13.11 2.75
CA PRO A 88 -1.86 13.46 4.14
C PRO A 88 -2.75 14.58 4.70
N SER A 89 -3.24 15.49 3.85
CA SER A 89 -4.14 16.57 4.28
C SER A 89 -5.58 16.13 4.56
N ASP A 90 -5.98 14.91 4.18
CA ASP A 90 -7.34 14.39 4.37
C ASP A 90 -7.50 13.67 5.72
N ILE A 91 -6.39 13.44 6.43
CA ILE A 91 -6.37 12.67 7.68
C ILE A 91 -5.74 13.50 8.81
N ASN A 92 -6.05 13.13 10.06
CA ASN A 92 -5.32 13.59 11.23
C ASN A 92 -4.37 12.49 11.71
N TRP A 93 -3.06 12.74 11.69
CA TRP A 93 -2.06 11.73 12.05
C TRP A 93 -2.14 11.33 13.52
N GLU A 94 -2.67 12.19 14.40
CA GLU A 94 -2.86 11.90 15.83
C GLU A 94 -3.95 10.83 16.09
N ASP A 95 -4.79 10.53 15.08
CA ASP A 95 -5.80 9.48 15.18
C ASP A 95 -5.20 8.07 15.04
N TYR A 96 -3.92 7.94 14.67
CA TYR A 96 -3.26 6.67 14.40
C TYR A 96 -2.27 6.28 15.49
N ASP A 97 -2.30 5.01 15.89
CA ASP A 97 -1.34 4.46 16.85
C ASP A 97 0.01 4.11 16.18
N VAL A 98 -0.01 3.83 14.88
CA VAL A 98 1.15 3.39 14.09
C VAL A 98 1.09 4.01 12.70
N ILE A 99 2.25 4.44 12.21
CA ILE A 99 2.47 4.79 10.80
C ILE A 99 3.46 3.78 10.23
N TYR A 100 3.04 3.07 9.18
CA TYR A 100 3.83 2.04 8.50
C TYR A 100 4.15 2.47 7.08
N TYR A 101 5.44 2.70 6.79
CA TYR A 101 5.91 3.05 5.45
C TYR A 101 6.26 1.78 4.69
N THR A 102 5.60 1.58 3.56
CA THR A 102 5.87 0.44 2.68
C THR A 102 6.90 0.84 1.62
N GLY A 103 7.78 -0.08 1.24
CA GLY A 103 8.77 0.17 0.21
C GLY A 103 8.28 -0.13 -1.21
N GLY A 104 9.25 -0.50 -2.05
CA GLY A 104 9.22 -0.23 -3.48
C GLY A 104 10.24 0.85 -3.84
N HIS A 105 10.55 1.01 -5.13
CA HIS A 105 11.55 1.98 -5.58
C HIS A 105 10.96 3.36 -5.90
N GLY A 106 9.64 3.48 -5.87
CA GLY A 106 8.94 4.77 -6.00
C GLY A 106 8.96 5.60 -4.73
#